data_AF-A0A523G9L1-F1
#
_entry.id   AF-A0A523G9L1-F1
#
_cell.length_a   1.000
_cell.length_b   1.000
_cell.length_c   1.000
_cell.angle_alpha   90.00
_cell.angle_beta   90.00
_cell.angle_gamma   90.00
#
_symmetry.space_group_name_H-M   'P 1'
#
loop_
_entity.id
_entity.type
_entity.pdbx_description
1 polymer ?
#
loop_
_entity_poly.entity_id
_entity_poly.type
_entity_poly.pdbx_seq_one_letter_code
_entity_poly.pdbx_strand_id
1 'polypeptide(L)' 'MASKIRVRWVIFILIGLFIALVLVDSMGVFDKRSYYEVPHGSHTHFLPKDCDPPLPVSSGPQIRPQPGEKIDCQGRIVPE' A
#
# COMPACT_ATOMS: atom_id res chain seq x y z
N MET A 1 0.52 13.53 -42.37
CA MET A 1 1.49 13.84 -41.27
C MET A 1 0.83 14.21 -39.95
N ALA A 2 -0.22 15.05 -39.94
CA ALA A 2 -0.90 15.50 -38.71
C ALA A 2 -1.48 14.39 -37.81
N SER A 3 -1.99 13.27 -38.35
CA SER A 3 -2.55 12.20 -37.51
C SER A 3 -1.48 11.47 -36.69
N LYS A 4 -0.25 11.28 -37.23
CA LYS A 4 0.86 10.65 -36.51
C LYS A 4 1.31 11.49 -35.30
N ILE A 5 1.26 12.82 -35.42
CA ILE A 5 1.56 13.75 -34.32
C ILE A 5 0.45 13.69 -33.26
N ARG A 6 -0.83 13.66 -33.66
CA ARG A 6 -1.96 13.52 -32.72
C ARG A 6 -1.90 12.19 -31.97
N VAL A 7 -1.65 11.08 -32.67
CA VAL A 7 -1.49 9.75 -32.04
C VAL A 7 -0.33 9.74 -31.06
N ARG A 8 0.81 10.34 -31.41
CA ARG A 8 1.97 10.44 -30.50
C ARG A 8 1.63 11.19 -29.21
N TRP A 9 0.89 12.30 -29.30
CA TRP A 9 0.45 13.04 -28.12
C TRP A 9 -0.56 12.26 -27.27
N VAL A 10 -1.51 11.56 -27.89
CA VAL A 10 -2.44 10.67 -27.16
C VAL A 10 -1.66 9.59 -26.41
N ILE A 11 -0.66 8.96 -27.04
CA ILE A 11 0.20 7.97 -26.39
C ILE A 11 0.92 8.57 -25.20
N PHE A 12 1.53 9.75 -25.33
CA PHE A 12 2.20 10.40 -24.20
C PHE A 12 1.26 10.74 -23.05
N ILE A 13 0.05 11.20 -23.34
CA ILE A 13 -0.97 11.46 -22.32
C ILE A 13 -1.35 10.17 -21.60
N LEU A 14 -1.59 9.08 -22.35
CA LEU A 14 -1.94 7.79 -21.76
C LEU A 14 -0.81 7.24 -20.88
N ILE A 15 0.44 7.33 -21.34
CA ILE A 15 1.61 6.94 -20.54
C ILE A 15 1.73 7.80 -19.28
N GLY A 16 1.56 9.12 -19.41
CA GLY A 16 1.60 10.05 -18.27
C GLY A 16 0.53 9.73 -17.23
N LEU A 17 -0.71 9.48 -17.66
CA LEU A 17 -1.81 9.08 -16.78
C LEU A 17 -1.55 7.73 -16.11
N PHE A 18 -1.01 6.75 -16.85
CA PHE A 18 -0.65 5.45 -16.30
C PHE A 18 0.43 5.58 -15.21
N ILE A 19 1.48 6.35 -15.46
CA ILE A 19 2.54 6.60 -14.47
C ILE A 19 1.96 7.29 -13.22
N ALA A 20 1.12 8.32 -13.40
CA ALA A 20 0.48 8.99 -12.28
C ALA A 20 -0.37 8.03 -11.44
N LEU A 21 -1.13 7.15 -12.08
CA LEU A 21 -1.94 6.13 -11.40
C LEU A 21 -1.07 5.15 -10.60
N VAL A 22 0.02 4.65 -11.19
CA VAL A 22 0.95 3.75 -10.50
C VAL A 22 1.59 4.42 -9.28
N LEU A 23 1.95 5.70 -9.38
CA LEU A 23 2.51 6.44 -8.25
C LEU A 23 1.49 6.59 -7.10
N VAL A 24 0.25 6.96 -7.41
CA VAL A 24 -0.83 7.08 -6.41
C VAL A 24 -1.09 5.75 -5.72
N ASP A 25 -1.13 4.64 -6.47
CA ASP A 25 -1.30 3.30 -5.92
C ASP A 25 -0.11 2.90 -5.03
N SER A 26 1.13 3.19 -5.46
CA SER A 26 2.35 2.90 -4.67
C SER A 26 2.40 3.62 -3.32
N MET A 27 1.72 4.76 -3.19
CA MET A 27 1.57 5.48 -1.93
C MET A 27 0.51 4.85 -1.01
N GLY A 28 -0.15 3.78 -1.43
CA GLY A 28 -1.18 3.08 -0.66
C GLY A 28 -2.53 3.80 -0.63
N VAL A 29 -2.77 4.79 -1.51
CA VAL A 29 -4.03 5.57 -1.54
C VAL A 29 -5.24 4.67 -1.79
N PHE A 30 -5.07 3.58 -2.54
CA PHE A 30 -6.14 2.61 -2.80
C PHE A 30 -6.09 1.40 -1.86
N ASP A 31 -5.14 1.33 -0.94
CA ASP A 31 -4.99 0.20 -0.02
C ASP A 31 -5.90 0.34 1.21
N LYS A 32 -7.02 -0.40 1.17
CA LYS A 32 -8.04 -0.42 2.22
C LYS A 32 -7.67 -1.21 3.48
N ARG A 33 -6.54 -1.94 3.49
CA ARG A 33 -6.12 -2.70 4.67
C ARG A 33 -5.77 -1.76 5.82
N SER A 34 -6.12 -2.14 7.04
CA SER A 34 -5.79 -1.42 8.28
C SER A 34 -4.32 -1.54 8.71
N TYR A 35 -3.52 -2.30 7.95
CA TYR A 35 -2.14 -2.62 8.28
C TYR A 35 -1.20 -2.51 7.07
N TYR A 36 0.10 -2.31 7.33
CA TYR A 36 1.20 -2.45 6.39
C TYR A 36 1.81 -3.85 6.46
N GLU A 37 2.31 -4.37 5.35
CA GLU A 37 3.10 -5.60 5.27
C GLU A 37 4.58 -5.24 5.11
N VAL A 38 5.41 -5.60 6.08
CA VAL A 38 6.84 -5.29 6.10
C VAL A 38 7.65 -6.59 6.01
N PRO A 39 8.05 -7.03 4.81
CA PRO A 39 8.91 -8.18 4.65
C PRO A 39 10.35 -7.83 5.07
N HIS A 40 10.98 -8.69 5.86
CA HIS A 40 12.41 -8.60 6.14
C HIS A 40 13.00 -9.98 6.41
N GLY A 41 14.16 -10.26 5.80
CA GLY A 41 14.78 -11.58 5.86
C GLY A 41 13.85 -12.68 5.34
N SER A 42 13.49 -13.63 6.23
CA SER A 42 12.67 -14.80 5.92
C SER A 42 11.20 -14.71 6.37
N HIS A 43 10.76 -13.57 6.88
CA HIS A 43 9.41 -13.41 7.42
C HIS A 43 8.83 -12.02 7.13
N THR A 44 7.57 -11.82 7.50
CA THR A 44 6.84 -10.56 7.29
C THR A 44 6.20 -10.15 8.60
N HIS A 45 6.31 -8.87 8.94
CA HIS A 45 5.55 -8.28 10.04
C HIS A 45 4.38 -7.48 9.49
N PHE A 46 3.28 -7.48 10.23
CA PHE A 46 2.10 -6.70 9.93
C PHE A 46 1.99 -5.55 10.94
N LEU A 47 1.84 -4.30 10.49
CA LEU A 47 1.88 -3.12 11.36
C LEU A 47 0.63 -2.25 11.19
N PRO A 48 0.02 -1.73 12.26
CA PRO A 48 -1.09 -0.79 12.13
C PRO A 48 -0.66 0.52 11.47
N LYS A 49 -1.54 1.12 10.64
CA LYS A 49 -1.23 2.38 9.92
C LYS A 49 -1.30 3.64 10.79
N ASP A 50 -2.21 3.67 11.76
CA ASP A 50 -2.66 4.91 12.42
C ASP A 50 -2.21 5.05 13.88
N CYS A 51 -1.04 4.51 14.22
CA CYS A 51 -0.49 4.59 15.58
C CYS A 51 0.48 5.75 15.76
N ASP A 52 0.31 6.49 16.85
CA ASP A 52 1.23 7.53 17.30
C ASP A 52 1.57 7.32 18.79
N PRO A 53 2.82 6.93 19.14
CA PRO A 53 3.94 6.70 18.25
C PRO A 53 3.74 5.44 17.38
N PRO A 54 4.43 5.34 16.22
CA PRO A 54 4.38 4.14 15.39
C PRO A 54 4.84 2.88 16.13
N LEU A 55 4.16 1.77 15.90
CA LEU A 55 4.54 0.48 16.46
C LEU A 55 5.91 0.05 15.87
N PRO A 56 6.90 -0.34 16.70
CA PRO A 56 8.16 -0.88 16.19
C PRO A 56 7.91 -2.11 15.31
N VAL A 57 8.65 -2.24 14.21
CA VAL A 57 8.49 -3.36 13.25
C VAL A 57 8.58 -4.72 13.96
N SER A 58 9.53 -4.88 14.87
CA SER A 58 9.74 -6.12 15.65
C SER A 58 8.58 -6.49 16.57
N SER A 59 7.70 -5.54 16.90
CA SER A 59 6.52 -5.74 17.75
C SER A 59 5.27 -6.11 16.94
N GLY A 60 5.30 -6.00 15.61
CA GLY A 60 4.20 -6.46 14.76
C GLY A 60 4.09 -7.99 14.77
N PRO A 61 2.87 -8.56 14.70
CA PRO A 61 2.71 -10.00 14.53
C PRO A 61 3.24 -10.45 13.16
N GLN A 62 3.62 -11.74 13.06
CA GLN A 62 4.00 -12.38 11.80
C GLN A 62 2.83 -13.15 11.16
N ILE A 63 1.63 -12.99 11.71
CA ILE A 63 0.40 -13.61 11.24
C ILE A 63 -0.48 -12.51 10.65
N ARG A 64 -0.99 -12.74 9.44
CA ARG A 64 -1.91 -11.84 8.75
C ARG A 64 -3.25 -11.80 9.49
N PRO A 65 -3.84 -10.62 9.75
CA PRO A 65 -5.22 -10.50 10.26
C PRO A 65 -6.22 -11.15 9.31
N GLN A 66 -7.21 -11.85 9.87
CA GLN A 66 -8.33 -12.39 9.11
C GLN A 66 -9.34 -11.28 8.74
N PRO A 67 -10.29 -11.57 7.83
CA PRO A 67 -11.39 -10.64 7.56
C PRO A 67 -12.15 -10.30 8.86
N GLY A 68 -12.32 -9.00 9.14
CA GLY A 68 -12.94 -8.51 10.38
C GLY A 68 -12.00 -8.43 11.58
N GLU A 69 -10.69 -8.60 11.38
CA GLU A 69 -9.66 -8.36 12.39
C GLU A 69 -8.76 -7.19 11.98
N LYS A 70 -8.18 -6.52 12.97
CA LYS A 70 -7.16 -5.48 12.82
C LYS A 70 -6.01 -5.70 13.80
N ILE A 71 -4.91 -5.00 13.57
CA ILE A 71 -3.79 -4.95 14.50
C ILE A 71 -3.92 -3.67 15.31
N ASP A 72 -3.89 -3.75 16.63
CA ASP A 72 -3.88 -2.56 17.49
C ASP A 72 -2.47 -1.96 17.64
N CYS A 73 -2.37 -0.79 18.26
CA CYS A 73 -1.09 -0.12 18.50
C CYS A 73 -0.19 -0.83 19.53
N GLN A 74 -0.62 -1.98 20.05
CA GLN A 74 0.17 -2.85 20.91
C GLN A 74 0.65 -4.11 20.17
N GLY A 75 0.37 -4.23 18.86
CA GLY A 75 0.77 -5.37 18.04
C GLY A 75 -0.11 -6.61 18.24
N ARG A 76 -1.32 -6.46 18.78
CA ARG A 76 -2.27 -7.57 18.97
C ARG A 76 -3.28 -7.59 17.85
N ILE A 77 -3.64 -8.79 17.40
CA ILE A 77 -4.77 -8.98 16.49
C ILE A 77 -6.05 -8.93 17.34
N VAL A 78 -6.94 -8.01 16.99
CA VAL A 78 -8.21 -7.77 17.67
C VAL A 78 -9.35 -7.70 16.65
N PRO A 79 -10.61 -7.97 17.03
CA PRO A 79 -11.75 -7.69 16.17
C PRO A 79 -11.76 -6.23 15.70
N GLU A 80 -12.14 -6.00 14.44
CA GLU A 80 -12.23 -4.67 13.83
C GLU A 80 -13.29 -3.77 14.46
#